data_AF-A0A2N6T398-F1
#
_entry.id   AF-A0A2N6T398-F1
#
_cell.length_a   1.000
_cell.length_b   1.000
_cell.length_c   1.000
_cell.angle_alpha   90.00
_cell.angle_beta   90.00
_cell.angle_gamma   90.00
#
_symmetry.space_group_name_H-M   'P 1'
#
loop_
_entity.id
_entity.type
_entity.pdbx_description
1 polymer ?
#
loop_
_entity_poly.entity_id
_entity_poly.type
_entity_poly.pdbx_seq_one_letter_code
_entity_poly.pdbx_strand_id
1 'polypeptide(L)'
;MTSFAALVAGFTNPLETLASFDARVLLDAGCNPARVTELTKVHTAYYGKTKFTRKQANAIKIARSTQKSMDQLVYIEGRLSGVKDHKEKWRLRLALLSVKGDYKTLTRRAKDIVPEVEKPAPEPTMRIGRS
;
A
#
# COMPACT_ATOMS: atom_id res chain seq x y z
N MET A 1 13.25 9.49 24.96
CA MET A 1 12.09 9.44 24.04
C MET A 1 11.03 8.57 24.68
N THR A 2 9.76 8.97 24.72
CA THR A 2 8.70 8.12 25.27
C THR A 2 8.27 7.05 24.26
N SER A 3 7.75 5.92 24.72
CA SER A 3 7.27 4.83 23.85
C SER A 3 6.22 5.32 22.84
N PHE A 4 5.36 6.25 23.25
CA PHE A 4 4.37 6.87 22.36
C PHE A 4 5.02 7.75 21.28
N ALA A 5 6.05 8.54 21.64
CA ALA A 5 6.77 9.34 20.65
C ALA A 5 7.49 8.47 19.60
N ALA A 6 8.06 7.33 20.01
CA ALA A 6 8.65 6.36 19.09
C ALA A 6 7.61 5.75 18.14
N LEU A 7 6.42 5.42 18.67
CA LEU A 7 5.30 4.93 17.86
C LEU A 7 4.86 5.97 16.81
N VAL A 8 4.66 7.23 17.22
CA VAL A 8 4.29 8.33 16.30
C VAL A 8 5.38 8.57 15.25
N ALA A 9 6.66 8.52 15.64
CA ALA A 9 7.78 8.62 14.71
C ALA A 9 7.74 7.51 13.66
N GLY A 10 7.37 6.28 14.04
CA GLY A 10 7.21 5.16 13.13
C GLY A 10 6.07 5.32 12.12
N PHE A 11 4.97 5.96 12.52
CA PHE A 11 3.86 6.26 11.61
C PHE A 11 4.15 7.41 10.64
N THR A 12 4.97 8.37 11.06
CA THR A 12 5.32 9.58 10.28
C THR A 12 6.54 9.39 9.39
N ASN A 13 7.39 8.39 9.67
CA ASN A 13 8.56 8.03 8.87
C ASN A 13 8.48 6.55 8.42
N PRO A 14 7.42 6.15 7.72
CA PRO A 14 7.12 4.74 7.50
C PRO A 14 8.17 4.01 6.67
N LEU A 15 8.87 4.70 5.77
CA LEU A 15 9.91 4.09 4.96
C LEU A 15 11.12 3.67 5.81
N GLU A 16 11.58 4.51 6.72
CA GLU A 16 12.67 4.15 7.63
C GLU A 16 12.26 3.01 8.57
N THR A 17 11.02 3.04 9.06
CA THR A 17 10.46 1.96 9.89
C THR A 17 10.35 0.64 9.14
N LEU A 18 9.93 0.68 7.87
CA LEU A 18 9.77 -0.52 7.05
C LEU A 18 11.10 -1.07 6.52
N ALA A 19 12.19 -0.29 6.52
CA ALA A 19 13.49 -0.79 6.09
C ALA A 19 14.00 -1.97 6.94
N SER A 20 13.58 -2.03 8.22
CA SER A 20 13.88 -3.13 9.16
C SER A 20 12.66 -4.01 9.43
N PHE A 21 11.70 -4.06 8.51
CA PHE A 21 10.46 -4.81 8.70
C PHE A 21 10.69 -6.32 8.85
N ASP A 22 10.12 -6.89 9.91
CA ASP A 22 9.99 -8.34 10.08
C ASP A 22 8.53 -8.69 10.44
N ALA A 23 7.90 -9.49 9.60
CA ALA A 23 6.54 -9.95 9.80
C ALA A 23 6.39 -10.85 11.05
N ARG A 24 7.42 -11.63 11.40
CA ARG A 24 7.39 -12.53 12.56
C ARG A 24 7.33 -11.76 13.85
N VAL A 25 8.13 -10.70 13.98
CA VAL A 25 8.12 -9.81 15.15
C VAL A 25 6.71 -9.28 15.43
N LEU A 26 5.94 -8.92 14.39
CA LEU A 26 4.57 -8.45 14.56
C LEU A 26 3.60 -9.57 14.96
N LEU A 27 3.74 -10.75 14.37
CA LEU A 27 2.90 -11.91 14.70
C LEU A 27 3.13 -12.37 16.15
N ASP A 28 4.39 -12.45 16.56
CA ASP A 28 4.79 -12.83 17.93
C ASP A 28 4.32 -11.80 18.95
N ALA A 29 4.27 -10.52 18.56
CA ALA A 29 3.67 -9.44 19.35
C ALA A 29 2.12 -9.45 19.37
N GLY A 30 1.47 -10.43 18.74
CA GLY A 30 0.01 -10.56 18.72
C GLY A 30 -0.70 -9.57 17.78
N CYS A 31 0.00 -8.97 16.81
CA CYS A 31 -0.63 -8.07 15.86
C CYS A 31 -1.62 -8.82 14.94
N ASN A 32 -2.69 -8.13 14.53
CA ASN A 32 -3.68 -8.69 13.60
C ASN A 32 -3.00 -9.18 12.29
N PRO A 33 -3.18 -10.46 11.89
CA PRO A 33 -2.59 -11.00 10.65
C PRO A 33 -2.93 -10.22 9.38
N ALA A 34 -4.12 -9.60 9.31
CA ALA A 34 -4.48 -8.73 8.20
C ALA A 34 -3.56 -7.50 8.13
N ARG A 35 -3.26 -6.90 9.28
CA ARG A 35 -2.33 -5.75 9.37
C ARG A 35 -0.90 -6.16 9.02
N VAL A 36 -0.45 -7.34 9.46
CA VAL A 36 0.87 -7.87 9.08
C VAL A 36 0.96 -8.04 7.56
N THR A 37 -0.11 -8.57 6.93
CA THR A 37 -0.18 -8.74 5.48
C THR A 37 -0.14 -7.40 4.74
N GLU A 38 -0.86 -6.39 5.22
CA GLU A 38 -0.81 -5.03 4.66
C GLU A 38 0.61 -4.44 4.70
N LEU A 39 1.26 -4.46 5.87
CA LEU A 39 2.61 -3.94 6.03
C LEU A 39 3.63 -4.73 5.21
N THR A 40 3.47 -6.05 5.11
CA THR A 40 4.29 -6.90 4.25
C THR A 40 4.16 -6.51 2.78
N LYS A 41 2.96 -6.17 2.30
CA LYS A 41 2.76 -5.68 0.93
C LYS A 41 3.47 -4.36 0.69
N VAL A 42 3.40 -3.43 1.64
CA VAL A 42 4.12 -2.15 1.56
C VAL A 42 5.62 -2.41 1.54
N HIS A 43 6.17 -3.15 2.52
CA HIS A 43 7.58 -3.50 2.56
C HIS A 43 8.06 -4.13 1.24
N THR A 44 7.32 -5.10 0.70
CA THR A 44 7.67 -5.76 -0.56
C THR A 44 7.65 -4.79 -1.76
N ALA A 45 6.74 -3.82 -1.78
CA ALA A 45 6.68 -2.83 -2.86
C ALA A 45 7.90 -1.88 -2.87
N TYR A 46 8.34 -1.42 -1.70
CA TYR A 46 9.38 -0.39 -1.58
C TYR A 46 10.79 -0.98 -1.39
N TYR A 47 10.93 -2.14 -0.75
CA TYR A 47 12.23 -2.76 -0.43
C TYR A 47 12.40 -4.16 -1.02
N GLY A 48 11.33 -4.77 -1.54
CA GLY A 48 11.40 -6.06 -2.21
C GLY A 48 12.13 -5.99 -3.57
N LYS A 49 12.61 -7.14 -4.03
CA LYS A 49 13.27 -7.26 -5.34
C LYS A 49 12.29 -6.93 -6.47
N THR A 50 12.69 -6.06 -7.39
CA THR A 50 11.88 -5.68 -8.55
C THR A 50 12.75 -5.39 -9.77
N LYS A 51 12.22 -5.65 -10.97
CA LYS A 51 12.85 -5.23 -12.24
C LYS A 51 12.78 -3.71 -12.47
N PHE A 52 11.90 -3.00 -11.73
CA PHE A 52 11.67 -1.56 -11.86
C PHE A 52 12.43 -0.75 -10.81
N THR A 53 13.69 -1.07 -10.55
CA THR A 53 14.52 -0.48 -9.47
C THR A 53 14.54 1.05 -9.51
N ARG A 54 14.67 1.67 -10.68
CA ARG A 54 14.61 3.13 -10.84
C ARG A 54 13.27 3.73 -10.40
N LYS A 55 12.15 3.05 -10.69
CA LYS A 55 10.82 3.50 -10.27
C LYS A 55 10.62 3.32 -8.77
N GLN A 56 11.15 2.24 -8.19
CA GLN A 56 11.15 2.01 -6.74
C GLN A 56 11.92 3.10 -6.00
N ALA A 57 13.15 3.42 -6.43
CA ALA A 57 13.94 4.50 -5.85
C ALA A 57 13.23 5.86 -5.97
N ASN A 58 12.61 6.14 -7.13
CA ASN A 58 11.83 7.37 -7.31
C ASN A 58 10.58 7.40 -6.41
N ALA A 59 9.89 6.26 -6.25
CA ALA A 59 8.73 6.16 -5.37
C ALA A 59 9.11 6.45 -3.91
N ILE A 60 10.24 5.92 -3.43
CA ILE A 60 10.81 6.25 -2.11
C ILE A 60 11.07 7.76 -2.00
N LYS A 61 11.71 8.36 -3.00
CA LYS A 61 12.00 9.81 -3.01
C LYS A 61 10.74 10.65 -2.94
N ILE A 62 9.72 10.33 -3.73
CA ILE A 62 8.43 11.05 -3.75
C ILE A 62 7.68 10.85 -2.45
N ALA A 63 7.63 9.63 -1.92
CA ALA A 63 6.98 9.34 -0.64
C ALA A 63 7.62 10.14 0.52
N ARG A 64 8.95 10.26 0.53
CA ARG A 64 9.67 11.13 1.48
C ARG A 64 9.33 12.61 1.27
N SER A 65 9.38 13.11 0.04
CA SER A 65 9.13 14.53 -0.23
C SER A 65 7.69 14.97 0.00
N THR A 66 6.74 14.04 -0.09
CA THR A 66 5.33 14.27 0.19
C THR A 66 4.92 13.90 1.62
N GLN A 67 5.89 13.48 2.46
CA GLN A 67 5.71 13.07 3.85
C GLN A 67 4.57 12.06 4.03
N LYS A 68 4.58 10.99 3.24
CA LYS A 68 3.57 9.93 3.35
C LYS A 68 3.64 9.25 4.70
N SER A 69 2.49 9.15 5.34
CA SER A 69 2.30 8.33 6.55
C SER A 69 2.16 6.85 6.21
N MET A 70 2.35 5.98 7.21
CA MET A 70 2.18 4.53 7.07
C MET A 70 0.81 4.17 6.48
N ASP A 71 -0.26 4.77 6.99
CA ASP A 71 -1.62 4.45 6.56
C ASP A 71 -1.89 4.91 5.13
N GLN A 72 -1.29 6.02 4.70
CA GLN A 72 -1.35 6.43 3.30
C GLN A 72 -0.63 5.43 2.38
N LEU A 73 0.53 4.89 2.79
CA LEU A 73 1.23 3.86 2.00
C LEU A 73 0.43 2.55 1.94
N VAL A 74 -0.13 2.10 3.07
CA VAL A 74 -1.00 0.92 3.11
C VAL A 74 -2.21 1.12 2.20
N TYR A 75 -2.85 2.28 2.25
CA TYR A 75 -3.98 2.60 1.38
C TYR A 75 -3.61 2.57 -0.11
N ILE A 76 -2.47 3.16 -0.48
CA ILE A 76 -1.99 3.16 -1.87
C ILE A 76 -1.76 1.73 -2.36
N GLU A 77 -1.01 0.92 -1.62
CA GLU A 77 -0.71 -0.46 -2.04
C GLU A 77 -1.95 -1.35 -2.04
N GLY A 78 -2.89 -1.10 -1.12
CA GLY A 78 -4.22 -1.72 -1.13
C GLY A 78 -5.00 -1.40 -2.39
N ARG A 79 -5.07 -0.12 -2.79
CA ARG A 79 -5.79 0.29 -4.01
C ARG A 79 -5.15 -0.29 -5.28
N LEU A 80 -3.84 -0.47 -5.28
CA LEU A 80 -3.08 -1.04 -6.39
C LEU A 80 -3.09 -2.58 -6.42
N SER A 81 -3.68 -3.26 -5.43
CA SER A 81 -3.63 -4.72 -5.37
C SER A 81 -4.35 -5.38 -6.55
N GLY A 82 -5.39 -4.76 -7.09
CA GLY A 82 -6.17 -5.26 -8.24
C GLY A 82 -5.55 -5.01 -9.61
N VAL A 83 -4.50 -4.19 -9.71
CA VAL A 83 -3.86 -3.84 -11.00
C VAL A 83 -2.92 -4.97 -11.42
N LYS A 84 -3.27 -5.67 -12.51
CA LYS A 84 -2.51 -6.81 -13.05
C LYS A 84 -1.26 -6.39 -13.82
N ASP A 85 -1.33 -5.32 -14.62
CA ASP A 85 -0.16 -4.83 -15.36
C ASP A 85 0.82 -4.15 -14.41
N HIS A 86 2.03 -4.70 -14.31
CA HIS A 86 3.10 -4.16 -13.49
C HIS A 86 3.56 -2.77 -13.94
N LYS A 87 3.61 -2.48 -15.25
CA LYS A 87 4.06 -1.18 -15.75
C LYS A 87 3.07 -0.09 -15.34
N GLU A 88 1.78 -0.38 -15.54
CA GLU A 88 0.69 0.50 -15.13
C GLU A 88 0.59 0.65 -13.61
N LYS A 89 0.73 -0.46 -12.86
CA LYS A 89 0.77 -0.42 -11.39
C LYS A 89 1.84 0.54 -10.86
N TRP A 90 3.03 0.55 -11.47
CA TRP A 90 4.07 1.51 -11.10
C TRP A 90 3.76 2.95 -11.52
N ARG A 91 3.09 3.16 -12.66
CA ARG A 91 2.65 4.49 -13.10
C ARG A 91 1.65 5.07 -12.09
N LEU A 92 0.64 4.28 -11.73
CA LEU A 92 -0.39 4.65 -10.76
C LEU A 92 0.19 4.85 -9.35
N ARG A 93 1.15 4.02 -8.92
CA ARG A 93 1.86 4.22 -7.65
C ARG A 93 2.52 5.59 -7.57
N LEU A 94 3.29 5.97 -8.60
CA LEU A 94 3.95 7.27 -8.62
C LEU A 94 2.95 8.43 -8.66
N ALA A 95 1.83 8.27 -9.39
CA ALA A 95 0.76 9.26 -9.42
C ALA A 95 0.11 9.47 -8.04
N LEU A 96 -0.26 8.37 -7.36
CA LEU A 96 -0.84 8.41 -6.02
C LEU A 96 0.13 8.97 -4.96
N LEU A 97 1.42 8.60 -5.04
CA LEU A 97 2.46 9.12 -4.16
C LEU A 97 2.65 10.63 -4.35
N SER A 98 2.50 11.13 -5.57
CA SER A 98 2.66 12.56 -5.88
C SER A 98 1.51 13.43 -5.37
N VAL A 99 0.38 12.85 -4.96
CA VAL A 99 -0.71 13.60 -4.33
C VAL A 99 -0.27 14.14 -2.98
N LYS A 100 -0.07 15.45 -2.87
CA LYS A 100 0.18 16.12 -1.59
C LYS A 100 -1.11 16.23 -0.78
N GLY A 101 -0.98 16.17 0.55
CA GLY A 101 -2.08 16.39 1.48
C GLY A 101 -2.33 15.24 2.44
N ASP A 102 -3.42 15.37 3.18
CA ASP A 102 -3.85 14.42 4.21
C ASP A 102 -4.45 13.13 3.62
N TYR A 103 -4.81 12.21 4.50
CA TYR A 103 -5.44 10.95 4.11
C TYR A 103 -6.74 11.17 3.32
N LYS A 104 -7.58 12.14 3.71
CA LYS A 104 -8.85 12.45 3.02
C LYS A 104 -8.64 12.98 1.61
N THR A 105 -7.62 13.82 1.41
CA THR A 105 -7.26 14.34 0.09
C THR A 105 -6.75 13.22 -0.80
N LEU A 106 -5.94 12.32 -0.26
CA LEU A 106 -5.45 11.15 -0.98
C LEU A 106 -6.60 10.24 -1.40
N THR A 107 -7.52 9.89 -0.50
CA THR A 107 -8.64 9.01 -0.82
C THR A 107 -9.57 9.62 -1.87
N ARG A 108 -9.83 10.93 -1.81
CA ARG A 108 -10.60 11.65 -2.83
C ARG A 108 -9.91 11.56 -4.20
N ARG A 109 -8.64 11.96 -4.30
CA ARG A 109 -7.91 11.92 -5.57
C ARG A 109 -7.63 10.51 -6.09
N ALA A 110 -7.53 9.53 -5.20
CA ALA A 110 -7.30 8.14 -5.59
C ALA A 110 -8.47 7.57 -6.40
N LYS A 111 -9.70 8.06 -6.19
CA LYS A 111 -10.87 7.68 -7.00
C LYS A 111 -10.71 8.14 -8.46
N ASP A 112 -10.15 9.33 -8.66
CA ASP A 112 -9.92 9.88 -10.00
C ASP A 112 -8.72 9.23 -10.69
N ILE A 113 -7.67 8.89 -9.92
CA ILE A 113 -6.41 8.35 -10.44
C ILE A 113 -6.50 6.85 -10.75
N VAL A 114 -7.12 6.07 -9.86
CA VAL A 114 -7.33 4.63 -10.02
C VAL A 114 -8.83 4.42 -10.14
N PRO A 115 -9.40 4.52 -11.36
CA PRO A 115 -10.79 4.17 -11.57
C PRO A 115 -10.99 2.75 -11.05
N GLU A 116 -12.06 2.58 -10.31
CA GLU A 116 -12.45 1.28 -9.79
C GLU A 116 -12.69 0.40 -11.01
N VAL A 117 -11.78 -0.55 -11.26
CA VAL A 117 -12.05 -1.57 -12.26
C VAL A 117 -13.30 -2.29 -11.74
N GLU A 118 -14.43 -2.07 -12.41
CA GLU A 118 -15.64 -2.85 -12.19
C GLU A 118 -15.19 -4.30 -12.17
N LYS A 119 -15.23 -4.94 -10.99
CA LYS A 119 -15.13 -6.39 -10.95
C LYS A 119 -16.30 -6.85 -11.81
N PRO A 120 -16.08 -7.57 -12.93
CA PRO A 120 -17.20 -8.13 -13.66
C PRO A 120 -18.04 -8.89 -12.65
N ALA A 121 -19.35 -8.60 -12.62
CA ALA A 121 -20.28 -9.25 -11.73
C ALA A 121 -20.02 -10.78 -11.81
N PRO A 122 -19.97 -11.50 -10.67
CA PRO A 122 -19.79 -12.94 -10.74
C PRO A 122 -20.85 -13.51 -11.68
N GLU A 123 -20.42 -14.15 -12.77
CA GLU A 123 -21.34 -14.77 -13.70
C GLU A 123 -22.21 -15.75 -12.91
N PRO A 124 -23.55 -15.67 -13.03
CA PRO A 124 -24.44 -16.55 -12.29
C PRO A 124 -24.12 -17.99 -12.67
N THR A 125 -23.38 -18.68 -11.80
CA THR A 125 -23.01 -20.08 -12.00
C THR A 125 -24.29 -20.89 -11.87
N MET A 126 -24.78 -21.33 -13.03
CA MET A 126 -25.79 -22.35 -13.33
C MET A 126 -26.66 -22.87 -12.16
N ARG A 127 -27.97 -22.72 -12.34
CA ARG A 127 -29.04 -23.44 -11.64
C ARG A 127 -28.72 -24.93 -11.55
N ILE A 128 -28.54 -25.43 -10.33
CA ILE A 128 -28.68 -26.87 -10.04
C ILE A 128 -30.17 -27.17 -9.98
N GLY A 129 -30.68 -27.89 -10.97
CA GLY A 129 -32.02 -28.44 -10.97
C GLY A 129 -32.20 -29.43 -9.83
N ARG A 130 -33.39 -29.44 -9.21
CA ARG A 130 -33.79 -30.49 -8.27
C ARG A 130 -34.77 -31.41 -8.99
N SER A 131 -34.44 -32.71 -8.95
CA SER A 131 -35.21 -33.87 -9.37
C SER A 131 -36.65 -33.87 -8.89
#